data_AF-A0A9P8IQ41-F1
#
_entry.id   AF-A0A9P8IQ41-F1
#
_cell.length_a   1.000
_cell.length_b   1.000
_cell.length_c   1.000
_cell.angle_alpha   90.00
_cell.angle_beta   90.00
_cell.angle_gamma   90.00
#
_symmetry.space_group_name_H-M   'P 1'
#
loop_
_entity.id
_entity.type
_entity.pdbx_description
1 polymer ?
#
loop_
_entity_poly.entity_id
_entity_poly.type
_entity_poly.pdbx_seq_one_letter_code
_entity_poly.pdbx_strand_id
1 'polypeptide(L)'
;MFWAFDLKESNTTNKAYFFPGLVAHATDKSTLEVVADAITSAPGCRPENISSFASFAKFIHERQYLGLEMDMLALDLVPVEKSRLKIYFRDRRTDFRSVKEMMSLGGRIHGEDFDVGMRNLRSLWDALIGTSEMSDDVPLPYNNHRTAGVLYNVEFRTSSTTPKVKVYIPVRHYAKNDSQILDALGDFLADQTSKLPDVVIDSLWTKRYSDCLYNIL
;
A
#
# COMPACT_ATOMS: atom_id res chain seq x y z
N MET A 1 -16.66 1.07 10.62
CA MET A 1 -15.46 1.89 10.94
C MET A 1 -14.59 1.09 11.89
N PHE A 2 -13.27 1.17 11.78
CA PHE A 2 -12.35 0.66 12.81
C PHE A 2 -11.23 1.68 13.10
N TRP A 3 -10.54 1.49 14.23
CA TRP A 3 -9.48 2.36 14.71
C TRP A 3 -8.15 1.60 14.74
N ALA A 4 -7.05 2.30 14.53
CA ALA A 4 -5.71 1.77 14.74
C ALA A 4 -4.87 2.73 15.56
N PHE A 5 -3.92 2.18 16.31
CA PHE A 5 -3.02 2.91 17.20
C PHE A 5 -1.59 2.59 16.78
N ASP A 6 -0.85 3.60 16.33
CA ASP A 6 0.59 3.46 16.14
C ASP A 6 1.25 3.73 17.50
N LEU A 7 1.84 2.69 18.08
CA LEU A 7 2.55 2.77 19.36
C LEU A 7 4.03 3.10 19.08
N LYS A 8 4.46 4.31 19.45
CA LYS A 8 5.87 4.70 19.48
C LYS A 8 6.32 4.86 20.93
N GLU A 9 7.63 4.84 21.17
CA GLU A 9 8.21 4.92 22.53
C GLU A 9 7.66 6.09 23.36
N SER A 10 7.45 7.26 22.73
CA SER A 10 7.05 8.49 23.43
C SER A 10 5.67 9.02 23.07
N ASN A 11 5.00 8.45 22.06
CA ASN A 11 3.66 8.89 21.67
C ASN A 11 2.84 7.78 21.01
N THR A 12 1.52 7.93 21.12
CA THR A 12 0.55 7.13 20.36
C THR A 12 -0.15 8.03 19.36
N THR A 13 -0.21 7.61 18.09
CA THR A 13 -1.02 8.31 17.08
C THR A 13 -2.14 7.42 16.60
N ASN A 14 -3.34 7.98 16.51
CA ASN A 14 -4.55 7.22 16.18
C ASN A 14 -4.91 7.40 14.71
N LYS A 15 -5.54 6.39 14.12
CA LYS A 15 -6.09 6.41 12.77
C LYS A 15 -7.52 5.89 12.78
N ALA A 16 -8.36 6.46 11.93
CA ALA A 16 -9.72 5.97 11.69
C ALA A 16 -9.86 5.48 10.25
N TYR A 17 -10.61 4.39 10.07
CA TYR A 17 -10.87 3.75 8.78
C TYR A 17 -12.37 3.65 8.53
N PHE A 18 -12.80 4.12 7.37
CA PHE A 18 -14.18 4.18 6.90
C PHE A 18 -14.36 3.28 5.68
N PHE A 19 -15.53 2.65 5.56
CA PHE A 19 -15.90 1.77 4.45
C PHE A 19 -17.07 2.40 3.71
N PRO A 20 -16.82 3.12 2.61
CA PRO A 20 -17.83 3.93 1.95
C PRO A 20 -18.84 3.12 1.12
N GLY A 21 -18.64 1.81 0.93
CA GLY A 21 -19.46 0.98 0.04
C GLY A 21 -20.97 1.00 0.32
N LEU A 22 -21.39 1.03 1.60
CA LEU A 22 -22.82 1.12 1.92
C LEU A 22 -23.41 2.49 1.56
N VAL A 23 -22.65 3.56 1.75
CA VAL A 23 -23.07 4.92 1.37
C VAL A 23 -23.12 5.05 -0.15
N ALA A 24 -22.12 4.50 -0.85
CA ALA A 24 -22.08 4.43 -2.30
C ALA A 24 -23.33 3.75 -2.87
N HIS A 25 -23.68 2.58 -2.33
CA HIS A 25 -24.89 1.87 -2.70
C HIS A 25 -26.18 2.67 -2.42
N ALA A 26 -26.31 3.27 -1.23
CA ALA A 26 -27.50 4.03 -0.86
C ALA A 26 -27.68 5.34 -1.62
N THR A 27 -26.61 5.87 -2.23
CA THR A 27 -26.61 7.16 -2.96
C THR A 27 -26.50 7.00 -4.47
N ASP A 28 -26.46 5.75 -4.97
CA ASP A 28 -26.22 5.42 -6.38
C ASP A 28 -24.97 6.11 -6.96
N LYS A 29 -23.91 6.16 -6.16
CA LYS A 29 -22.61 6.71 -6.53
C LYS A 29 -21.55 5.62 -6.52
N SER A 30 -20.50 5.80 -7.30
CA SER A 30 -19.29 4.99 -7.12
C SER A 30 -18.67 5.27 -5.75
N THR A 31 -17.97 4.28 -5.21
CA THR A 31 -17.27 4.45 -3.94
C THR A 31 -16.22 5.56 -3.99
N LEU A 32 -15.59 5.79 -5.16
CA LEU A 32 -14.64 6.90 -5.34
C LEU A 32 -15.35 8.27 -5.28
N GLU A 33 -16.55 8.41 -5.85
CA GLU A 33 -17.33 9.65 -5.77
C GLU A 33 -17.71 9.98 -4.33
N VAL A 34 -18.17 8.98 -3.56
CA VAL A 34 -18.47 9.18 -2.13
C VAL A 34 -17.22 9.63 -1.35
N VAL A 35 -16.07 9.02 -1.64
CA VAL A 35 -14.79 9.43 -1.05
C VAL A 35 -14.39 10.84 -1.48
N ALA A 36 -14.59 11.19 -2.76
CA ALA A 36 -14.28 12.51 -3.29
C ALA A 36 -15.16 13.59 -2.63
N ASP A 37 -16.46 13.35 -2.50
CA ASP A 37 -17.40 14.24 -1.79
C ASP A 37 -16.99 14.43 -0.33
N ALA A 38 -16.60 13.35 0.35
CA ALA A 38 -16.14 13.42 1.75
C ALA A 38 -14.83 14.21 1.90
N ILE A 39 -13.88 14.04 0.98
CA ILE A 39 -12.60 14.77 1.01
C ILE A 39 -12.81 16.25 0.70
N THR A 40 -13.56 16.57 -0.36
CA THR A 40 -13.76 17.95 -0.83
C THR A 40 -14.63 18.79 0.12
N SER A 41 -15.53 18.16 0.88
CA SER A 41 -16.31 18.81 1.94
C SER A 41 -15.57 18.95 3.27
N ALA A 42 -14.41 18.30 3.44
CA ALA A 42 -13.67 18.31 4.69
C ALA A 42 -12.93 19.64 4.92
N PRO A 43 -12.85 20.14 6.18
CA PRO A 43 -12.08 21.33 6.50
C PRO A 43 -10.61 21.21 6.07
N GLY A 44 -10.07 22.28 5.46
CA GLY A 44 -8.67 22.33 5.00
C GLY A 44 -8.39 21.67 3.65
N CYS A 45 -9.34 20.93 3.08
CA CYS A 45 -9.20 20.26 1.78
C CYS A 45 -9.65 21.16 0.62
N ARG A 46 -8.93 22.28 0.41
CA ARG A 46 -9.17 23.17 -0.75
C ARG A 46 -8.58 22.57 -2.03
N PRO A 47 -9.13 22.87 -3.22
CA PRO A 47 -8.63 22.36 -4.51
C PRO A 47 -7.11 22.52 -4.68
N GLU A 48 -6.56 23.66 -4.24
CA GLU A 48 -5.12 23.94 -4.30
C GLU A 48 -4.27 22.92 -3.50
N ASN A 49 -4.82 22.40 -2.40
CA ASN A 49 -4.12 21.54 -1.43
C ASN A 49 -4.41 20.04 -1.63
N ILE A 50 -5.29 19.66 -2.57
CA ILE A 50 -5.64 18.26 -2.86
C ILE A 50 -5.31 17.85 -4.29
N SER A 51 -4.35 18.53 -4.93
CA SER A 51 -3.91 18.25 -6.29
C SER A 51 -3.42 16.81 -6.49
N SER A 52 -2.75 16.22 -5.49
CA SER A 52 -2.35 14.81 -5.51
C SER A 52 -3.55 13.86 -5.54
N PHE A 53 -4.64 14.19 -4.84
CA PHE A 53 -5.90 13.44 -4.90
C PHE A 53 -6.57 13.58 -6.27
N ALA A 54 -6.62 14.80 -6.83
CA ALA A 54 -7.16 15.01 -8.18
C ALA A 54 -6.40 14.21 -9.25
N SER A 55 -5.06 14.15 -9.13
CA SER A 55 -4.20 13.32 -10.00
C SER A 55 -4.53 11.83 -9.91
N PHE A 56 -4.74 11.32 -8.69
CA PHE A 56 -5.18 9.95 -8.46
C PHE A 56 -6.59 9.68 -9.00
N ALA A 57 -7.56 10.57 -8.75
CA ALA A 57 -8.92 10.42 -9.27
C ALA A 57 -8.93 10.36 -10.80
N LYS A 58 -8.12 11.20 -11.47
CA LYS A 58 -7.93 11.14 -12.93
C LYS A 58 -7.32 9.80 -13.38
N PHE A 59 -6.30 9.31 -12.70
CA PHE A 59 -5.69 8.00 -12.99
C PHE A 59 -6.72 6.86 -12.91
N ILE A 60 -7.58 6.86 -11.89
CA ILE A 60 -8.64 5.86 -11.74
C ILE A 60 -9.70 6.01 -12.83
N HIS A 61 -10.12 7.23 -13.16
CA HIS A 61 -11.10 7.48 -14.21
C HIS A 61 -10.63 6.97 -15.59
N GLU A 62 -9.37 7.22 -15.95
CA GLU A 62 -8.74 6.67 -17.17
C GLU A 62 -8.71 5.14 -17.21
N ARG A 63 -8.88 4.49 -16.05
CA ARG A 63 -8.78 3.04 -15.82
C ARG A 63 -10.07 2.45 -15.28
N GLN A 64 -11.21 3.12 -15.47
CA GLN A 64 -12.51 2.62 -15.00
C GLN A 64 -12.83 1.20 -15.52
N TYR A 65 -12.32 0.86 -16.71
CA TYR A 65 -12.48 -0.47 -17.32
C TYR A 65 -11.82 -1.61 -16.51
N LEU A 66 -10.88 -1.29 -15.61
CA LEU A 66 -10.25 -2.28 -14.72
C LEU A 66 -11.15 -2.69 -13.56
N GLY A 67 -12.20 -1.91 -13.24
CA GLY A 67 -13.10 -2.21 -12.13
C GLY A 67 -12.40 -2.23 -10.76
N LEU A 68 -11.43 -1.33 -10.54
CA LEU A 68 -10.68 -1.25 -9.27
C LEU A 68 -11.63 -1.03 -8.08
N GLU A 69 -11.48 -1.86 -7.06
CA GLU A 69 -12.38 -1.86 -5.89
C GLU A 69 -11.86 -0.87 -4.84
N MET A 70 -12.54 0.25 -4.65
CA MET A 70 -12.21 1.21 -3.59
C MET A 70 -12.75 0.68 -2.25
N ASP A 71 -11.88 0.13 -1.40
CA ASP A 71 -12.26 -0.58 -0.19
C ASP A 71 -12.47 0.37 1.00
N MET A 72 -11.55 1.32 1.22
CA MET A 72 -11.53 2.13 2.46
C MET A 72 -10.99 3.54 2.24
N LEU A 73 -11.47 4.48 3.06
CA LEU A 73 -10.84 5.77 3.32
C LEU A 73 -10.30 5.75 4.75
N ALA A 74 -9.06 6.18 4.94
CA ALA A 74 -8.47 6.32 6.27
C ALA A 74 -7.83 7.69 6.46
N LEU A 75 -7.77 8.13 7.71
CA LEU A 75 -7.06 9.35 8.09
C LEU A 75 -6.38 9.23 9.45
N ASP A 76 -5.32 10.01 9.62
CA ASP A 76 -4.65 10.19 10.90
C ASP A 76 -5.41 11.22 11.75
N LEU A 77 -5.60 10.93 13.03
CA LEU A 77 -6.37 11.76 13.97
C LEU A 77 -5.44 12.73 14.70
N VAL A 78 -4.91 13.66 13.92
CA VAL A 78 -3.97 14.71 14.29
C VAL A 78 -4.44 16.03 13.65
N PRO A 79 -3.84 17.19 13.96
CA PRO A 79 -4.16 18.44 13.27
C PRO A 79 -4.12 18.29 11.74
N VAL A 80 -5.03 18.98 11.04
CA VAL A 80 -5.30 18.78 9.60
C VAL A 80 -4.04 18.91 8.75
N GLU A 81 -3.15 19.83 9.12
CA GLU A 81 -1.89 20.13 8.42
C GLU A 81 -0.89 18.96 8.51
N LYS A 82 -1.05 18.10 9.51
CA LYS A 82 -0.23 16.89 9.73
C LYS A 82 -0.97 15.62 9.34
N SER A 83 -2.28 15.68 9.15
CA SER A 83 -3.10 14.51 8.80
C SER A 83 -2.82 14.06 7.38
N ARG A 84 -3.08 12.77 7.13
CA ARG A 84 -2.84 12.11 5.86
C ARG A 84 -4.10 11.37 5.51
N LEU A 85 -4.63 11.64 4.32
CA LEU A 85 -5.73 10.87 3.76
C LEU A 85 -5.17 9.67 3.05
N LYS A 86 -5.78 8.50 3.22
CA LYS A 86 -5.35 7.25 2.57
C LYS A 86 -6.54 6.58 1.94
N ILE A 87 -6.48 6.36 0.63
CA ILE A 87 -7.49 5.57 -0.09
C ILE A 87 -6.91 4.20 -0.32
N TYR A 88 -7.63 3.18 0.13
CA TYR A 88 -7.29 1.79 -0.08
C TYR A 88 -8.10 1.26 -1.26
N PHE A 89 -7.43 0.62 -2.19
CA PHE A 89 -8.07 0.03 -3.34
C PHE A 89 -7.41 -1.27 -3.77
N ARG A 90 -8.18 -2.12 -4.42
CA ARG A 90 -7.75 -3.46 -4.83
C ARG A 90 -7.77 -3.58 -6.34
N ASP A 91 -6.71 -4.17 -6.87
CA ASP A 91 -6.62 -4.66 -8.24
C ASP A 91 -6.68 -6.19 -8.21
N ARG A 92 -7.52 -6.78 -9.07
CA ARG A 92 -7.63 -8.24 -9.19
C ARG A 92 -6.54 -8.83 -10.09
N ARG A 93 -5.86 -8.00 -10.87
CA ARG A 93 -4.68 -8.41 -11.64
C ARG A 93 -3.51 -8.62 -10.69
N THR A 94 -2.81 -9.73 -10.85
CA THR A 94 -1.74 -10.18 -9.95
C THR A 94 -0.39 -10.32 -10.65
N ASP A 95 -0.32 -9.99 -11.95
CA ASP A 95 0.92 -9.90 -12.70
C ASP A 95 1.76 -8.71 -12.20
N PHE A 96 3.09 -8.83 -12.21
CA PHE A 96 3.95 -7.78 -11.67
C PHE A 96 3.92 -6.50 -12.53
N ARG A 97 3.55 -6.59 -13.82
CA ARG A 97 3.31 -5.43 -14.67
C ARG A 97 2.16 -4.58 -14.14
N SER A 98 1.05 -5.17 -13.71
CA SER A 98 -0.05 -4.42 -13.08
C SER A 98 0.40 -3.76 -11.77
N VAL A 99 1.26 -4.44 -10.99
CA VAL A 99 1.85 -3.87 -9.77
C VAL A 99 2.67 -2.62 -10.08
N LYS A 100 3.53 -2.65 -11.11
CA LYS A 100 4.27 -1.47 -11.59
C LYS A 100 3.34 -0.35 -12.04
N GLU A 101 2.26 -0.69 -12.75
CA GLU A 101 1.27 0.28 -13.21
C GLU A 101 0.61 1.00 -12.03
N MET A 102 0.18 0.26 -11.00
CA MET A 102 -0.47 0.84 -9.82
C MET A 102 0.52 1.64 -8.96
N MET A 103 1.72 1.12 -8.73
CA MET A 103 2.75 1.80 -7.94
C MET A 103 3.20 3.12 -8.57
N SER A 104 3.28 3.18 -9.91
CA SER A 104 3.64 4.39 -10.65
C SER A 104 2.46 5.34 -10.90
N LEU A 105 1.23 4.94 -10.56
CA LEU A 105 -0.01 5.58 -11.03
C LEU A 105 0.02 5.85 -12.55
N GLY A 106 0.45 4.84 -13.32
CA GLY A 106 0.58 4.92 -14.78
C GLY A 106 1.68 5.90 -15.23
N GLY A 107 2.83 5.90 -14.55
CA GLY A 107 3.99 6.75 -14.86
C GLY A 107 3.97 8.16 -14.25
N ARG A 108 2.91 8.52 -13.50
CA ARG A 108 2.83 9.81 -12.79
C ARG A 108 3.85 9.92 -11.65
N ILE A 109 4.22 8.78 -11.07
CA ILE A 109 5.31 8.65 -10.11
C ILE A 109 6.47 7.96 -10.83
N HIS A 110 7.62 8.63 -10.86
CA HIS A 110 8.83 8.20 -11.54
C HIS A 110 10.06 8.85 -10.88
N GLY A 111 11.25 8.42 -11.30
CA GLY A 111 12.54 8.92 -10.80
C GLY A 111 13.39 7.81 -10.22
N GLU A 112 14.66 8.12 -9.94
CA GLU A 112 15.65 7.13 -9.50
C GLU A 112 15.22 6.38 -8.23
N ASP A 113 14.70 7.10 -7.23
CA ASP A 113 14.18 6.50 -5.99
C ASP A 113 13.02 5.53 -6.26
N PHE A 114 12.14 5.85 -7.21
CA PHE A 114 11.04 4.99 -7.60
C PHE A 114 11.57 3.71 -8.27
N ASP A 115 12.55 3.85 -9.16
CA ASP A 115 13.15 2.71 -9.88
C ASP A 115 13.91 1.79 -8.93
N VAL A 116 14.65 2.34 -7.97
CA VAL A 116 15.29 1.58 -6.88
C VAL A 116 14.23 0.85 -6.06
N GLY A 117 13.18 1.56 -5.64
CA GLY A 117 12.08 0.99 -4.87
C GLY A 117 11.36 -0.14 -5.62
N MET A 118 11.14 0.00 -6.92
CA MET A 118 10.52 -1.04 -7.76
C MET A 118 11.40 -2.27 -7.94
N ARG A 119 12.73 -2.11 -8.05
CA ARG A 119 13.67 -3.25 -8.07
C ARG A 119 13.65 -4.02 -6.75
N ASN A 120 13.67 -3.30 -5.63
CA ASN A 120 13.57 -3.90 -4.31
C ASN A 120 12.21 -4.60 -4.11
N LEU A 121 11.12 -3.99 -4.58
CA LEU A 121 9.80 -4.59 -4.53
C LEU A 121 9.71 -5.86 -5.38
N ARG A 122 10.32 -5.89 -6.58
CA ARG A 122 10.36 -7.09 -7.42
C ARG A 122 11.09 -8.24 -6.72
N SER A 123 12.27 -7.95 -6.16
CA SER A 123 13.06 -8.92 -5.41
C SER A 123 12.27 -9.51 -4.22
N LEU A 124 11.65 -8.64 -3.40
CA LEU A 124 10.85 -9.07 -2.27
C LEU A 124 9.59 -9.84 -2.70
N TRP A 125 8.92 -9.42 -3.77
CA TRP A 125 7.77 -10.11 -4.32
C TRP A 125 8.14 -11.54 -4.76
N ASP A 126 9.24 -11.70 -5.49
CA ASP A 126 9.71 -13.01 -5.92
C ASP A 126 10.06 -13.93 -4.77
N ALA A 127 10.77 -13.41 -3.77
CA ALA A 127 11.15 -14.17 -2.60
C ALA A 127 9.92 -14.62 -1.79
N LEU A 128 8.94 -13.72 -1.58
CA LEU A 128 7.75 -14.01 -0.78
C LEU A 128 6.75 -14.94 -1.49
N ILE A 129 6.59 -14.83 -2.80
CA ILE A 129 5.57 -15.58 -3.56
C ILE A 129 6.17 -16.82 -4.24
N GLY A 130 7.48 -16.89 -4.42
CA GLY A 130 8.16 -17.97 -5.14
C GLY A 130 8.05 -17.81 -6.67
N THR A 131 8.14 -16.57 -7.15
CA THR A 131 7.98 -16.23 -8.59
C THR A 131 9.30 -15.82 -9.26
N SER A 132 10.43 -16.10 -8.60
CA SER A 132 11.76 -16.05 -9.21
C SER A 132 11.70 -16.82 -10.54
N GLU A 133 12.06 -16.17 -11.66
CA GLU A 133 11.98 -16.67 -13.05
C GLU A 133 10.68 -16.38 -13.82
N MET A 134 9.63 -15.88 -13.17
CA MET A 134 8.39 -15.54 -13.88
C MET A 134 8.47 -14.15 -14.52
N SER A 135 8.02 -14.04 -15.78
CA SER A 135 7.85 -12.76 -16.47
C SER A 135 6.82 -11.87 -15.76
N ASP A 136 7.01 -10.55 -15.86
CA ASP A 136 6.12 -9.55 -15.25
C ASP A 136 4.67 -9.64 -15.73
N ASP A 137 4.42 -10.24 -16.90
CA ASP A 137 3.10 -10.39 -17.50
C ASP A 137 2.33 -11.63 -17.04
N VAL A 138 2.97 -12.51 -16.27
CA VAL A 138 2.35 -13.76 -15.81
C VAL A 138 1.60 -13.50 -14.50
N PRO A 139 0.27 -13.66 -14.47
CA PRO A 139 -0.49 -13.52 -13.24
C PRO A 139 -0.22 -14.69 -12.30
N LEU A 140 -0.37 -14.43 -10.99
CA LEU A 140 -0.44 -15.49 -9.98
C LEU A 140 -1.66 -16.38 -10.22
N PRO A 141 -1.68 -17.63 -9.71
CA PRO A 141 -2.81 -18.54 -9.84
C PRO A 141 -4.14 -17.87 -9.47
N TYR A 142 -5.19 -18.09 -10.27
CA TYR A 142 -6.49 -17.50 -10.00
C TYR A 142 -7.00 -17.88 -8.61
N ASN A 143 -7.54 -16.90 -7.89
CA ASN A 143 -8.12 -17.08 -6.56
C ASN A 143 -9.39 -16.24 -6.43
N ASN A 144 -10.53 -16.90 -6.20
CA ASN A 144 -11.84 -16.26 -6.09
C ASN A 144 -12.16 -15.73 -4.68
N HIS A 145 -11.23 -15.85 -3.73
CA HIS A 145 -11.44 -15.37 -2.38
C HIS A 145 -11.70 -13.85 -2.36
N ARG A 146 -12.62 -13.41 -1.50
CA ARG A 146 -13.05 -11.99 -1.43
C ARG A 146 -11.87 -11.01 -1.32
N THR A 147 -10.86 -11.35 -0.52
CA THR A 147 -9.67 -10.53 -0.28
C THR A 147 -8.46 -10.87 -1.16
N ALA A 148 -8.61 -11.81 -2.11
CA ALA A 148 -7.55 -12.10 -3.09
C ALA A 148 -7.34 -10.92 -4.06
N GLY A 149 -6.23 -10.94 -4.79
CA GLY A 149 -5.74 -9.80 -5.57
C GLY A 149 -4.76 -8.96 -4.76
N VAL A 150 -4.34 -7.81 -5.30
CA VAL A 150 -3.34 -6.93 -4.69
C VAL A 150 -4.02 -5.70 -4.12
N LEU A 151 -3.79 -5.46 -2.82
CA LEU A 151 -4.30 -4.28 -2.14
C LEU A 151 -3.24 -3.18 -2.17
N TYR A 152 -3.67 -1.95 -2.41
CA TYR A 152 -2.84 -0.76 -2.37
C TYR A 152 -3.46 0.26 -1.41
N ASN A 153 -2.63 1.17 -0.89
CA ASN A 153 -3.11 2.46 -0.43
C ASN A 153 -2.38 3.59 -1.14
N VAL A 154 -3.07 4.71 -1.33
CA VAL A 154 -2.49 5.97 -1.79
C VAL A 154 -2.64 7.00 -0.68
N GLU A 155 -1.52 7.54 -0.23
CA GLU A 155 -1.42 8.57 0.79
C GLU A 155 -1.38 9.97 0.14
N PHE A 156 -2.25 10.86 0.60
CA PHE A 156 -2.34 12.26 0.21
C PHE A 156 -2.01 13.16 1.40
N ARG A 157 -1.24 14.20 1.14
CA ARG A 157 -0.88 15.24 2.11
C ARG A 157 -1.18 16.60 1.50
N THR A 158 -1.69 17.52 2.31
CA THR A 158 -2.06 18.87 1.87
C THR A 158 -0.88 19.68 1.33
N SER A 159 0.34 19.36 1.76
CA SER A 159 1.58 20.02 1.31
C SER A 159 2.34 19.26 0.21
N SER A 160 1.81 18.15 -0.31
CA SER A 160 2.50 17.32 -1.30
C SER A 160 1.69 17.16 -2.58
N THR A 161 2.34 17.50 -3.70
CA THR A 161 1.77 17.38 -5.05
C THR A 161 1.84 15.95 -5.59
N THR A 162 2.74 15.13 -5.05
CA THR A 162 2.93 13.74 -5.47
C THR A 162 2.37 12.78 -4.42
N PRO A 163 1.35 11.96 -4.75
CA PRO A 163 0.85 10.96 -3.83
C PRO A 163 1.89 9.86 -3.56
N LYS A 164 1.80 9.21 -2.40
CA LYS A 164 2.64 8.03 -2.09
C LYS A 164 1.81 6.76 -2.15
N VAL A 165 2.20 5.84 -3.03
CA VAL A 165 1.54 4.54 -3.15
C VAL A 165 2.26 3.50 -2.29
N LYS A 166 1.50 2.65 -1.62
CA LYS A 166 2.00 1.46 -0.90
C LYS A 166 1.24 0.24 -1.39
N VAL A 167 1.96 -0.86 -1.55
CA VAL A 167 1.38 -2.17 -1.88
C VAL A 167 1.37 -3.06 -0.65
N TYR A 168 0.33 -3.90 -0.54
CA TYR A 168 0.25 -5.00 0.40
C TYR A 168 0.46 -6.30 -0.40
N ILE A 169 1.64 -6.90 -0.24
CA ILE A 169 1.98 -8.16 -0.94
C ILE A 169 1.04 -9.27 -0.44
N PRO A 170 0.30 -9.95 -1.34
CA PRO A 170 -0.81 -10.83 -0.95
C PRO A 170 -0.36 -12.24 -0.48
N VAL A 171 0.61 -12.32 0.43
CA VAL A 171 1.22 -13.58 0.89
C VAL A 171 0.22 -14.60 1.43
N ARG A 172 -0.84 -14.14 2.12
CA ARG A 172 -1.93 -14.99 2.61
C ARG A 172 -2.55 -15.88 1.52
N HIS A 173 -2.58 -15.40 0.28
CA HIS A 173 -3.30 -16.05 -0.81
C HIS A 173 -2.38 -16.78 -1.78
N TYR A 174 -1.10 -16.42 -1.83
CA TYR A 174 -0.21 -16.86 -2.91
C TYR A 174 1.18 -17.31 -2.45
N ALA A 175 1.57 -17.06 -1.19
CA ALA A 175 2.78 -17.67 -0.65
C ALA A 175 2.53 -19.14 -0.29
N LYS A 176 3.61 -19.92 -0.18
CA LYS A 176 3.52 -21.36 0.08
C LYS A 176 3.08 -21.66 1.51
N ASN A 177 3.71 -21.01 2.49
CA ASN A 177 3.44 -21.14 3.93
C ASN A 177 4.22 -20.08 4.72
N ASP A 178 3.92 -19.97 6.02
CA ASP A 178 4.54 -18.97 6.90
C ASP A 178 6.06 -19.18 7.08
N SER A 179 6.54 -20.42 7.12
CA SER A 179 7.99 -20.68 7.24
C SER A 179 8.76 -20.08 6.07
N GLN A 180 8.30 -20.30 4.84
CA GLN A 180 8.92 -19.73 3.65
C GLN A 180 8.81 -18.20 3.61
N ILE A 181 7.72 -17.63 4.12
CA ILE A 181 7.59 -16.16 4.26
C ILE A 181 8.66 -15.61 5.22
N LEU A 182 8.86 -16.28 6.36
CA LEU A 182 9.85 -15.87 7.37
C LEU A 182 11.27 -15.92 6.82
N ASP A 183 11.63 -17.02 6.14
CA ASP A 183 12.95 -17.18 5.51
C ASP A 183 13.19 -16.09 4.47
N ALA A 184 12.24 -15.90 3.55
CA ALA A 184 12.33 -14.89 2.48
C ALA A 184 12.44 -13.46 3.03
N LEU A 185 11.68 -13.13 4.08
CA LEU A 185 11.75 -11.82 4.71
C LEU A 185 13.08 -11.62 5.44
N GLY A 186 13.58 -12.65 6.14
CA GLY A 186 14.86 -12.63 6.83
C GLY A 186 16.01 -12.34 5.86
N ASP A 187 16.07 -13.09 4.76
CA ASP A 187 17.10 -12.93 3.73
C ASP A 187 17.05 -11.54 3.08
N PHE A 188 15.84 -11.07 2.75
CA PHE A 188 15.66 -9.72 2.18
C PHE A 188 16.13 -8.63 3.15
N LEU A 189 15.78 -8.71 4.44
CA LEU A 189 16.20 -7.71 5.43
C LEU A 189 17.72 -7.73 5.65
N ALA A 190 18.35 -8.90 5.64
CA ALA A 190 19.80 -9.03 5.73
C ALA A 190 20.50 -8.36 4.53
N ASP A 191 20.01 -8.62 3.31
CA ASP A 191 20.51 -7.98 2.09
C ASP A 191 20.36 -6.45 2.13
N GLN A 192 19.18 -5.93 2.51
CA GLN A 192 18.96 -4.49 2.59
C GLN A 192 19.82 -3.82 3.66
N THR A 193 20.05 -4.49 4.79
CA THR A 193 20.91 -3.99 5.87
C THR A 193 22.38 -3.90 5.42
N SER A 194 22.86 -4.87 4.63
CA SER A 194 24.23 -4.89 4.13
C SER A 194 24.59 -3.72 3.21
N LYS A 195 23.58 -3.05 2.65
CA LYS A 195 23.72 -1.91 1.72
C LYS A 195 23.72 -0.56 2.42
N LEU A 196 23.40 -0.51 3.72
CA LEU A 196 23.40 0.73 4.48
C LEU A 196 24.84 1.05 4.94
N PRO A 197 25.31 2.30 4.80
CA PRO A 197 26.67 2.68 5.19
C PRO A 197 26.80 2.64 6.71
N ASP A 198 27.65 1.75 7.26
CA ASP A 198 28.00 1.58 8.70
C ASP A 198 26.98 2.18 9.69
N VAL A 199 25.70 1.90 9.46
CA VAL A 199 24.71 2.04 10.49
C VAL A 199 24.93 0.78 11.29
N VAL A 200 25.32 0.95 12.55
CA VAL A 200 25.13 -0.08 13.56
C VAL A 200 23.62 -0.28 13.66
N ILE A 201 23.02 -0.96 12.67
CA ILE A 201 21.82 -1.74 12.90
C ILE A 201 22.34 -2.77 13.86
N ASP A 202 22.23 -2.45 15.15
CA ASP A 202 22.68 -3.29 16.24
C ASP A 202 22.19 -4.68 15.88
N SER A 203 23.11 -5.58 15.57
CA SER A 203 22.79 -6.93 15.09
C SER A 203 21.86 -7.63 16.09
N LEU A 204 21.83 -7.11 17.33
CA LEU A 204 20.85 -7.34 18.36
C LEU A 204 19.39 -7.12 17.94
N TRP A 205 19.01 -6.08 17.20
CA TRP A 205 17.62 -5.83 16.80
C TRP A 205 17.14 -6.76 15.70
N THR A 206 17.98 -6.99 14.68
CA THR A 206 17.68 -7.99 13.64
C THR A 206 17.59 -9.38 14.25
N LYS A 207 18.54 -9.73 15.13
CA LYS A 207 18.52 -10.98 15.88
C LYS A 207 17.30 -11.07 16.80
N ARG A 208 16.96 -10.02 17.55
CA ARG A 208 15.76 -9.99 18.41
C ARG A 208 14.47 -10.11 17.60
N TYR A 209 14.38 -9.45 16.45
CA TYR A 209 13.21 -9.54 15.58
C TYR A 209 13.07 -10.96 15.03
N SER A 210 14.17 -11.56 14.57
CA SER A 210 14.24 -12.96 14.15
C SER A 210 13.86 -13.91 15.30
N ASP A 211 14.49 -13.77 16.47
CA ASP A 211 14.21 -14.57 17.67
C ASP A 211 12.74 -14.44 18.08
N CYS A 212 12.15 -13.24 18.06
CA CYS A 212 10.73 -13.05 18.33
C CYS A 212 9.84 -13.78 17.31
N LEU A 213 10.17 -13.72 16.02
CA LEU A 213 9.41 -14.42 14.98
C LEU A 213 9.43 -15.94 15.16
N TYR A 214 10.59 -16.51 15.50
CA TYR A 214 10.75 -17.95 15.71
C TYR A 214 10.18 -18.47 17.04
N ASN A 215 9.95 -17.60 18.03
CA ASN A 215 9.37 -17.98 19.34
C ASN A 215 7.83 -17.91 19.40
N ILE A 216 7.15 -17.54 18.30
CA ILE A 216 5.68 -17.45 18.22
C ILE A 216 5.06 -18.67 17.51
N LEU A 217 5.88 -19.56 16.96
CA LEU A 217 5.49 -20.86 16.38
C LEU A 217 5.64 -21.99 17.40
#